data_AF-A0A6G2RTA0-F1
#
_entry.id   AF-A0A6G2RTA0-F1
#
_cell.length_a   1.000
_cell.length_b   1.000
_cell.length_c   1.000
_cell.angle_alpha   90.00
_cell.angle_beta   90.00
_cell.angle_gamma   90.00
#
_symmetry.space_group_name_H-M   'P 1'
#
loop_
_entity.id
_entity.type
_entity.pdbx_description
1 polymer ?
#
loop_
_entity_poly.entity_id
_entity_poly.type
_entity_poly.pdbx_seq_one_letter_code
_entity_poly.pdbx_strand_id
1 'polypeptide(L)'
;MATTVTTGSRARVARRIATAAAFGGGGIGLLGVAGVGLLLTEVRLARRTVGGSSDIPPCADGRYGAAFGHRTDRPPLRLGFLGDSTAAGQGVHRPSQTPGALLASGLAALAELPVDLRNVALPGARSDDLPRQVELLLGEGETPDLCVIMIGANDVTRRLPPAESVRHLSEAVRVLRAAGCEVIVGTCPDLGTIEPVYQPLRWVARRLSRQLAAAQTIGVVENGGRTVSLGALLGPEFEARPRELFGPDNYHPSAEGYATAAMAVFPTLCAALGLWPEEERPEPARREGLLPVEQAAARAASEGGTEVAASRAPWALLKHRRRRQLPAPEETPANRPSVTG
;
A
#
# COMPACT_ATOMS: atom_id res chain seq x y z
N MET A 1 10.03 -62.98 5.19
CA MET A 1 8.60 -62.63 5.19
C MET A 1 8.40 -61.46 6.13
N ALA A 2 8.19 -60.26 5.56
CA ALA A 2 8.24 -58.99 6.27
C ALA A 2 6.86 -58.55 6.81
N THR A 3 6.95 -57.86 7.93
CA THR A 3 5.95 -57.49 8.94
C THR A 3 4.86 -56.54 8.41
N THR A 4 3.59 -56.81 8.73
CA THR A 4 2.45 -55.91 8.44
C THR A 4 1.66 -55.64 9.72
N VAL A 5 2.01 -54.60 10.47
CA VAL A 5 1.15 -54.05 11.54
C VAL A 5 1.39 -52.54 11.67
N THR A 6 0.55 -51.69 11.08
CA THR A 6 0.30 -50.31 11.58
C THR A 6 -0.91 -49.58 10.93
N THR A 7 -1.96 -50.27 10.48
CA THR A 7 -3.16 -49.61 9.93
C THR A 7 -4.28 -49.36 10.96
N GLY A 8 -4.27 -50.03 12.11
CA GLY A 8 -5.37 -49.97 13.09
C GLY A 8 -5.35 -48.80 14.11
N SER A 9 -4.29 -47.98 14.15
CA SER A 9 -4.15 -46.90 15.15
C SER A 9 -4.75 -45.56 14.66
N ARG A 10 -4.47 -45.17 13.41
CA ARG A 10 -4.95 -43.91 12.81
C ARG A 10 -6.47 -43.85 12.64
N ALA A 11 -7.09 -44.98 12.28
CA ALA A 11 -8.55 -45.05 12.12
C ALA A 11 -9.32 -44.86 13.44
N ARG A 12 -8.76 -45.30 14.58
CA ARG A 12 -9.37 -45.12 15.90
C ARG A 12 -9.19 -43.70 16.44
N VAL A 13 -8.07 -43.05 16.15
CA VAL A 13 -7.83 -41.64 16.50
C VAL A 13 -8.75 -40.71 15.69
N ALA A 14 -8.86 -40.94 14.37
CA ALA A 14 -9.78 -40.19 13.52
C ALA A 14 -11.25 -40.35 13.96
N ARG A 15 -11.65 -41.58 14.33
CA ARG A 15 -13.01 -41.86 14.81
C ARG A 15 -13.29 -41.26 16.18
N ARG A 16 -12.30 -41.14 17.08
CA ARG A 16 -12.41 -40.49 18.40
C ARG A 16 -12.48 -38.96 18.30
N ILE A 17 -11.77 -38.34 17.36
CA ILE A 17 -11.86 -36.89 17.10
C ILE A 17 -13.24 -36.56 16.51
N ALA A 18 -13.75 -37.41 15.61
CA ALA A 18 -15.08 -37.25 15.05
C ALA A 18 -16.20 -37.42 16.09
N THR A 19 -16.10 -38.38 17.02
CA THR A 19 -17.09 -38.52 18.10
C THR A 19 -16.99 -37.45 19.18
N ALA A 20 -15.80 -36.92 19.47
CA ALA A 20 -15.66 -35.77 20.38
C ALA A 20 -16.32 -34.50 19.82
N ALA A 21 -16.24 -34.28 18.51
CA ALA A 21 -16.94 -33.19 17.82
C ALA A 21 -18.47 -33.35 17.81
N ALA A 22 -18.97 -34.59 17.78
CA ALA A 22 -20.40 -34.90 17.71
C ALA A 22 -21.12 -34.80 19.07
N PHE A 23 -20.44 -35.07 20.19
CA PHE A 23 -21.11 -35.20 21.49
C PHE A 23 -20.66 -34.21 22.59
N GLY A 24 -19.62 -33.38 22.35
CA GLY A 24 -19.11 -32.45 23.37
C GLY A 24 -19.14 -30.95 23.03
N GLY A 25 -19.47 -30.55 21.79
CA GLY A 25 -19.36 -29.15 21.34
C GLY A 25 -20.02 -28.84 20.00
N GLY A 26 -21.14 -29.53 19.69
CA GLY A 26 -21.71 -29.63 18.34
C GLY A 26 -22.10 -28.31 17.67
N GLY A 27 -22.48 -27.27 18.41
CA GLY A 27 -22.84 -25.97 17.83
C GLY A 27 -21.64 -25.14 17.36
N ILE A 28 -20.57 -25.09 18.17
CA ILE A 28 -19.38 -24.26 17.90
C ILE A 28 -18.50 -24.90 16.82
N GLY A 29 -18.39 -26.24 16.83
CA GLY A 29 -17.63 -26.98 15.81
C GLY A 29 -18.24 -26.88 14.41
N LEU A 30 -19.56 -27.08 14.28
CA LEU A 30 -20.25 -27.02 12.99
C LEU A 30 -20.32 -25.58 12.43
N LEU A 31 -20.58 -24.58 13.28
CA LEU A 31 -20.55 -23.17 12.86
C LEU A 31 -19.14 -22.72 12.46
N GLY A 32 -18.10 -23.18 13.17
CA GLY A 32 -16.71 -22.91 12.82
C GLY A 32 -16.30 -23.54 11.47
N VAL A 33 -16.67 -24.79 11.22
CA VAL A 33 -16.41 -25.47 9.94
C VAL A 33 -17.17 -24.81 8.79
N ALA A 34 -18.45 -24.46 8.98
CA ALA A 34 -19.25 -23.76 7.97
C ALA A 34 -18.68 -22.36 7.65
N GLY A 35 -18.25 -21.61 8.67
CA GLY A 35 -17.62 -20.29 8.50
C GLY A 35 -16.29 -20.37 7.74
N VAL A 36 -15.43 -21.33 8.06
CA VAL A 36 -14.19 -21.58 7.30
C VAL A 36 -14.51 -21.99 5.85
N GLY A 37 -15.51 -22.85 5.65
CA GLY A 37 -15.97 -23.25 4.31
C GLY A 37 -16.45 -22.08 3.46
N LEU A 38 -17.21 -21.15 4.06
CA LEU A 38 -17.68 -19.93 3.41
C LEU A 38 -16.50 -19.04 2.99
N LEU A 39 -15.58 -18.75 3.91
CA LEU A 39 -14.38 -17.95 3.62
C LEU A 39 -13.54 -18.56 2.48
N LEU A 40 -13.33 -19.89 2.50
CA LEU A 40 -12.58 -20.57 1.43
C LEU A 40 -13.30 -20.50 0.08
N THR A 41 -14.63 -20.54 0.09
CA THR A 41 -15.45 -20.40 -1.12
C THR A 41 -15.36 -18.98 -1.67
N GLU A 42 -15.46 -17.95 -0.82
CA GLU A 42 -15.29 -16.56 -1.22
C GLU A 42 -13.88 -16.26 -1.74
N VAL A 43 -12.83 -16.83 -1.13
CA VAL A 43 -11.46 -16.70 -1.64
C VAL A 43 -11.35 -17.28 -3.04
N ARG A 44 -11.98 -18.43 -3.31
CA ARG A 44 -11.98 -19.05 -4.63
C ARG A 44 -12.78 -18.23 -5.64
N LEU A 45 -13.91 -17.66 -5.23
CA LEU A 45 -14.73 -16.80 -6.07
C LEU A 45 -13.96 -15.53 -6.43
N ALA A 46 -13.43 -14.83 -5.42
CA ALA A 46 -12.62 -13.63 -5.59
C ALA A 46 -11.44 -13.86 -6.54
N ARG A 47 -10.73 -14.99 -6.41
CA ARG A 47 -9.62 -15.36 -7.33
C ARG A 47 -10.05 -15.64 -8.76
N ARG A 48 -11.31 -16.04 -8.99
CA ARG A 48 -11.84 -16.27 -10.34
C ARG A 48 -12.35 -14.98 -10.97
N THR A 49 -12.86 -14.05 -10.16
CA THR A 49 -13.43 -12.78 -10.61
C THR A 49 -12.39 -11.68 -10.73
N VAL A 50 -11.35 -11.70 -9.89
CA VAL A 50 -10.16 -10.89 -10.08
C VAL A 50 -9.45 -11.47 -11.30
N GLY A 51 -9.58 -10.78 -12.43
CA GLY A 51 -8.83 -11.13 -13.63
C GLY A 51 -7.35 -10.98 -13.31
N GLY A 52 -6.55 -12.02 -13.48
CA GLY A 52 -5.10 -11.79 -13.49
C GLY A 52 -4.81 -10.93 -14.72
N SER A 53 -4.44 -9.66 -14.55
CA SER A 53 -3.75 -8.95 -15.63
C SER A 53 -2.39 -9.63 -15.77
N SER A 54 -2.24 -10.43 -16.82
CA SER A 54 -0.94 -10.99 -17.24
C SER A 54 -0.11 -9.95 -18.00
N ASP A 55 -0.60 -8.72 -18.11
CA ASP A 55 0.07 -7.67 -18.83
C ASP A 55 1.34 -7.30 -18.09
N ILE A 56 2.42 -7.15 -18.84
CA ILE A 56 3.68 -6.69 -18.29
C ILE A 56 3.51 -5.19 -18.01
N PRO A 57 3.74 -4.71 -16.77
CA PRO A 57 3.69 -3.28 -16.48
C PRO A 57 4.63 -2.49 -17.40
N PRO A 58 4.22 -1.29 -17.85
CA PRO A 58 5.06 -0.49 -18.71
C PRO A 58 6.34 -0.05 -17.97
N CYS A 59 7.49 -0.19 -18.62
CA CYS A 59 8.76 0.30 -18.08
C CYS A 59 8.73 1.83 -17.99
N ALA A 60 8.87 2.35 -16.77
CA ALA A 60 8.84 3.79 -16.48
C ALA A 60 10.21 4.39 -16.19
N ASP A 61 11.28 3.60 -16.26
CA ASP A 61 12.63 4.07 -15.99
C ASP A 61 13.06 5.16 -16.98
N GLY A 62 13.83 6.11 -16.46
CA GLY A 62 14.40 7.18 -17.27
C GLY A 62 14.32 8.55 -16.61
N ARG A 63 14.67 9.57 -17.39
CA ARG A 63 14.76 10.96 -16.94
C ARG A 63 13.47 11.72 -17.17
N TYR A 64 12.92 12.27 -16.10
CA TYR A 64 11.75 13.14 -16.09
C TYR A 64 12.18 14.59 -15.94
N GLY A 65 11.48 15.52 -16.59
CA GLY A 65 11.80 16.95 -16.51
C GLY A 65 13.15 17.34 -17.12
N ALA A 66 13.61 16.64 -18.17
CA ALA A 66 14.92 16.89 -18.80
C ALA A 66 15.16 18.36 -19.18
N ALA A 67 14.11 19.11 -19.53
CA ALA A 67 14.19 20.54 -19.85
C ALA A 67 14.70 21.41 -18.69
N PHE A 68 14.54 20.97 -17.44
CA PHE A 68 15.07 21.67 -16.27
C PHE A 68 16.60 21.54 -16.14
N GLY A 69 17.20 20.50 -16.74
CA GLY A 69 18.65 20.27 -16.69
C GLY A 69 19.45 21.34 -17.42
N HIS A 70 18.84 22.10 -18.33
CA HIS A 70 19.50 23.22 -19.00
C HIS A 70 19.56 24.49 -18.12
N ARG A 71 18.88 24.50 -16.97
CA ARG A 71 18.74 25.68 -16.10
C ARG A 71 19.67 25.64 -14.88
N THR A 72 20.43 24.56 -14.70
CA THR A 72 21.17 24.30 -13.47
C THR A 72 22.30 23.29 -13.69
N ASP A 73 23.41 23.48 -12.99
CA ASP A 73 24.55 22.54 -12.96
C ASP A 73 24.38 21.45 -11.88
N ARG A 74 23.27 21.50 -11.11
CA ARG A 74 22.98 20.49 -10.11
C ARG A 74 22.69 19.13 -10.78
N PRO A 75 23.18 18.01 -10.22
CA PRO A 75 22.83 16.70 -10.74
C PRO A 75 21.31 16.44 -10.61
N PRO A 76 20.74 15.61 -11.49
CA PRO A 76 19.37 15.12 -11.37
C PRO A 76 19.13 14.49 -10.00
N LEU A 77 17.92 14.68 -9.48
CA LEU A 77 17.44 13.91 -8.33
C LEU A 77 17.25 12.45 -8.74
N ARG A 78 17.51 11.51 -7.83
CA ARG A 78 17.33 10.08 -8.09
C ARG A 78 16.21 9.52 -7.25
N LEU A 79 15.24 8.91 -7.93
CA LEU A 79 14.08 8.28 -7.32
C LEU A 79 14.10 6.77 -7.57
N GLY A 80 14.22 5.99 -6.51
CA GLY A 80 14.09 4.54 -6.51
C GLY A 80 12.66 4.10 -6.19
N PHE A 81 12.19 3.05 -6.87
CA PHE A 81 10.93 2.38 -6.58
C PHE A 81 11.15 0.90 -6.31
N LEU A 82 10.59 0.41 -5.20
CA LEU A 82 10.61 -0.99 -4.80
C LEU A 82 9.20 -1.43 -4.44
N GLY A 83 8.91 -2.73 -4.56
CA GLY A 83 7.67 -3.29 -4.08
C GLY A 83 7.09 -4.39 -4.96
N ASP A 84 5.76 -4.46 -4.93
CA ASP A 84 4.98 -5.42 -5.68
C ASP A 84 4.42 -4.87 -7.01
N SER A 85 3.32 -5.45 -7.51
CA SER A 85 2.66 -5.02 -8.74
C SER A 85 2.16 -3.59 -8.66
N THR A 86 1.81 -3.10 -7.46
CA THR A 86 1.38 -1.72 -7.26
C THR A 86 2.52 -0.75 -7.56
N ALA A 87 3.71 -0.99 -6.99
CA ALA A 87 4.91 -0.20 -7.26
C ALA A 87 5.35 -0.29 -8.72
N ALA A 88 5.19 -1.45 -9.35
CA ALA A 88 5.53 -1.65 -10.76
C ALA A 88 4.59 -0.91 -11.73
N GLY A 89 3.41 -0.49 -11.30
CA GLY A 89 2.40 0.15 -12.16
C GLY A 89 1.54 -0.85 -12.94
N GLN A 90 1.24 -2.02 -12.36
CA GLN A 90 0.32 -2.99 -12.95
C GLN A 90 -1.08 -2.40 -13.14
N GLY A 91 -1.72 -2.66 -14.28
CA GLY A 91 -3.06 -2.18 -14.59
C GLY A 91 -3.13 -0.89 -15.40
N VAL A 92 -1.98 -0.22 -15.65
CA VAL A 92 -1.88 0.86 -16.63
C VAL A 92 -1.11 0.43 -17.88
N HIS A 93 -1.36 1.11 -19.00
CA HIS A 93 -0.76 0.77 -20.30
C HIS A 93 0.31 1.76 -20.76
N ARG A 94 0.45 2.91 -20.08
CA ARG A 94 1.44 3.94 -20.44
C ARG A 94 2.42 4.15 -19.28
N PRO A 95 3.74 4.26 -19.55
CA PRO A 95 4.75 4.57 -18.53
C PRO A 95 4.39 5.79 -17.68
N SER A 96 3.86 6.85 -18.31
CA SER A 96 3.47 8.11 -17.64
C SER A 96 2.31 7.98 -16.65
N GLN A 97 1.61 6.86 -16.63
CA GLN A 97 0.51 6.57 -15.71
C GLN A 97 0.96 5.74 -14.50
N THR A 98 2.21 5.25 -14.49
CA THR A 98 2.76 4.51 -13.36
C THR A 98 2.97 5.44 -12.16
N PRO A 99 2.89 4.92 -10.91
CA PRO A 99 3.08 5.75 -9.73
C PRO A 99 4.48 6.39 -9.70
N GLY A 100 5.50 5.65 -10.14
CA GLY A 100 6.87 6.17 -10.24
C GLY A 100 6.96 7.36 -11.18
N ALA A 101 6.41 7.25 -12.40
CA ALA A 101 6.44 8.33 -13.38
C ALA A 101 5.66 9.58 -12.92
N LEU A 102 4.52 9.39 -12.27
CA LEU A 102 3.69 10.47 -11.74
C LEU A 102 4.45 11.25 -10.66
N LEU A 103 5.09 10.55 -9.72
CA LEU A 103 5.89 11.17 -8.66
C LEU A 103 7.16 11.81 -9.21
N ALA A 104 7.88 11.17 -10.14
CA ALA A 104 9.07 11.72 -10.77
C ALA A 104 8.75 13.01 -11.55
N SER A 105 7.65 13.02 -12.31
CA SER A 105 7.20 14.20 -13.06
C SER A 105 6.81 15.35 -12.14
N GLY A 106 6.06 15.06 -11.07
CA GLY A 106 5.69 16.06 -10.07
C GLY A 106 6.90 16.63 -9.34
N LEU A 107 7.84 15.77 -8.94
CA LEU A 107 9.06 16.18 -8.25
C LEU A 107 9.92 17.04 -9.16
N ALA A 108 10.07 16.67 -10.43
CA ALA A 108 10.85 17.44 -11.38
C ALA A 108 10.28 18.84 -11.59
N ALA A 109 8.95 18.95 -11.67
CA ALA A 109 8.27 20.23 -11.81
C ALA A 109 8.41 21.11 -10.56
N LEU A 110 8.28 20.54 -9.36
CA LEU A 110 8.37 21.30 -8.11
C LEU A 110 9.81 21.70 -7.76
N ALA A 111 10.76 20.79 -7.95
CA ALA A 111 12.17 21.03 -7.67
C ALA A 111 12.88 21.87 -8.74
N GLU A 112 12.24 22.04 -9.90
CA GLU A 112 12.85 22.55 -11.13
C GLU A 112 14.19 21.86 -11.44
N LEU A 113 14.24 20.54 -11.22
CA LEU A 113 15.39 19.67 -11.43
C LEU A 113 14.96 18.41 -12.18
N PRO A 114 15.78 17.86 -13.10
CA PRO A 114 15.48 16.55 -13.66
C PRO A 114 15.44 15.48 -12.56
N VAL A 115 14.62 14.45 -12.77
CA VAL A 115 14.52 13.28 -11.88
C VAL A 115 14.81 12.02 -12.68
N ASP A 116 15.84 11.27 -12.28
CA ASP A 116 16.15 9.94 -12.80
C ASP A 116 15.39 8.90 -11.98
N LEU A 117 14.40 8.26 -12.59
CA LEU A 117 13.59 7.21 -11.98
C LEU A 117 14.16 5.83 -12.32
N ARG A 118 14.28 4.99 -11.28
CA ARG A 118 14.59 3.56 -11.40
C ARG A 118 13.60 2.73 -10.61
N ASN A 119 12.87 1.85 -11.27
CA ASN A 119 11.89 0.96 -10.65
C ASN A 119 12.36 -0.50 -10.73
N VAL A 120 12.63 -1.10 -9.57
CA VAL A 120 13.04 -2.51 -9.42
C VAL A 120 11.94 -3.38 -8.82
N ALA A 121 10.73 -2.85 -8.69
CA ALA A 121 9.57 -3.57 -8.19
C ALA A 121 9.23 -4.76 -9.10
N LEU A 122 8.72 -5.82 -8.48
CA LEU A 122 8.39 -7.06 -9.17
C LEU A 122 6.93 -7.43 -8.91
N PRO A 123 6.08 -7.53 -9.96
CA PRO A 123 4.73 -8.03 -9.81
C PRO A 123 4.69 -9.39 -9.10
N GLY A 124 3.85 -9.48 -8.07
CA GLY A 124 3.72 -10.69 -7.25
C GLY A 124 4.75 -10.85 -6.13
N ALA A 125 5.71 -9.93 -6.00
CA ALA A 125 6.66 -9.92 -4.89
C ALA A 125 5.96 -9.78 -3.53
N ARG A 126 6.51 -10.44 -2.51
CA ARG A 126 6.19 -10.23 -1.09
C ARG A 126 7.40 -9.57 -0.43
N SER A 127 7.25 -9.15 0.83
CA SER A 127 8.34 -8.46 1.53
C SER A 127 9.66 -9.25 1.60
N ASP A 128 9.63 -10.59 1.50
CA ASP A 128 10.83 -11.43 1.44
C ASP A 128 11.71 -11.22 0.20
N ASP A 129 11.19 -10.58 -0.85
CA ASP A 129 11.92 -10.20 -2.07
C ASP A 129 12.61 -8.83 -1.98
N LEU A 130 12.29 -8.02 -0.95
CA LEU A 130 12.91 -6.69 -0.77
C LEU A 130 14.44 -6.70 -0.72
N PRO A 131 15.12 -7.69 -0.08
CA PRO A 131 16.58 -7.75 -0.10
C PRO A 131 17.16 -7.75 -1.53
N ARG A 132 16.59 -8.57 -2.43
CA ARG A 132 17.00 -8.62 -3.84
C ARG A 132 16.76 -7.28 -4.53
N GLN A 133 15.63 -6.62 -4.27
CA GLN A 133 15.32 -5.33 -4.88
C GLN A 133 16.26 -4.22 -4.40
N VAL A 134 16.61 -4.21 -3.10
CA VAL A 134 17.60 -3.28 -2.54
C VAL A 134 18.97 -3.51 -3.17
N GLU A 135 19.41 -4.77 -3.32
CA GLU A 135 20.66 -5.11 -4.00
C GLU A 135 20.69 -4.62 -5.45
N LEU A 136 19.61 -4.81 -6.21
CA LEU A 136 19.52 -4.29 -7.59
C LEU A 136 19.60 -2.77 -7.64
N LEU A 137 18.89 -2.09 -6.75
CA LEU A 137 18.82 -0.63 -6.77
C LEU A 137 20.14 0.02 -6.36
N LEU A 138 20.83 -0.54 -5.36
CA LEU A 138 22.12 -0.02 -4.89
C LEU A 138 23.31 -0.54 -5.71
N GLY A 139 23.17 -1.65 -6.42
CA GLY A 139 24.24 -2.27 -7.21
C GLY A 139 24.50 -1.63 -8.56
N GLU A 140 23.55 -0.89 -9.12
CA GLU A 140 23.60 -0.37 -10.50
C GLU A 140 23.84 1.15 -10.63
N GLY A 141 24.53 1.77 -9.67
CA GLY A 141 24.95 3.16 -9.82
C GLY A 141 25.13 3.90 -8.51
N GLU A 142 24.87 5.19 -8.55
CA GLU A 142 24.89 6.04 -7.36
C GLU A 142 23.60 5.89 -6.55
N THR A 143 23.70 6.09 -5.24
CA THR A 143 22.60 5.92 -4.30
C THR A 143 21.43 6.86 -4.62
N PRO A 144 20.17 6.37 -4.60
CA PRO A 144 19.01 7.22 -4.77
C PRO A 144 18.88 8.26 -3.65
N ASP A 145 18.45 9.47 -3.98
CA ASP A 145 18.12 10.49 -2.98
C ASP A 145 16.85 10.10 -2.22
N LEU A 146 15.89 9.50 -2.94
CA LEU A 146 14.60 9.05 -2.42
C LEU A 146 14.30 7.62 -2.88
N CYS A 147 13.66 6.85 -2.01
CA CYS A 147 13.07 5.56 -2.32
C CYS A 147 11.62 5.51 -1.88
N VAL A 148 10.74 5.03 -2.76
CA VAL A 148 9.36 4.68 -2.43
C VAL A 148 9.21 3.16 -2.42
N ILE A 149 8.67 2.63 -1.33
CA ILE A 149 8.33 1.20 -1.21
C ILE A 149 6.81 1.06 -1.15
N MET A 150 6.22 0.27 -2.04
CA MET A 150 4.79 -0.12 -1.95
C MET A 150 4.68 -1.64 -1.97
N ILE A 151 4.45 -2.23 -0.80
CA ILE A 151 4.44 -3.68 -0.63
C ILE A 151 3.53 -4.11 0.52
N GLY A 152 2.92 -5.29 0.37
CA GLY A 152 2.18 -5.95 1.45
C GLY A 152 0.85 -6.55 1.02
N ALA A 153 0.33 -6.21 -0.16
CA ALA A 153 -0.89 -6.85 -0.67
C ALA A 153 -0.67 -8.36 -0.88
N ASN A 154 0.49 -8.73 -1.43
CA ASN A 154 0.87 -10.13 -1.61
C ASN A 154 1.17 -10.86 -0.29
N ASP A 155 1.67 -10.15 0.72
CA ASP A 155 1.93 -10.70 2.05
C ASP A 155 0.63 -11.20 2.69
N VAL A 156 -0.45 -10.41 2.59
CA VAL A 156 -1.78 -10.81 3.07
C VAL A 156 -2.37 -11.94 2.22
N THR A 157 -2.39 -11.78 0.88
CA THR A 157 -3.06 -12.74 -0.02
C THR A 157 -2.35 -14.09 -0.12
N ARG A 158 -1.02 -14.11 0.05
CA ARG A 158 -0.17 -15.32 0.06
C ARG A 158 0.25 -15.75 1.47
N ARG A 159 -0.27 -15.09 2.51
CA ARG A 159 -0.14 -15.46 3.93
C ARG A 159 1.30 -15.52 4.43
N LEU A 160 2.12 -14.53 4.08
CA LEU A 160 3.39 -14.31 4.77
C LEU A 160 3.09 -13.88 6.22
N PRO A 161 3.73 -14.45 7.24
CA PRO A 161 3.54 -14.02 8.63
C PRO A 161 3.82 -12.51 8.79
N PRO A 162 2.94 -11.73 9.45
CA PRO A 162 3.12 -10.29 9.58
C PRO A 162 4.46 -9.87 10.20
N ALA A 163 4.93 -10.61 11.21
CA ALA A 163 6.23 -10.36 11.83
C ALA A 163 7.40 -10.55 10.84
N GLU A 164 7.32 -11.54 9.95
CA GLU A 164 8.33 -11.79 8.92
C GLU A 164 8.28 -10.71 7.84
N SER A 165 7.06 -10.35 7.40
CA SER A 165 6.82 -9.25 6.47
C SER A 165 7.45 -7.93 6.96
N VAL A 166 7.14 -7.54 8.19
CA VAL A 166 7.67 -6.31 8.81
C VAL A 166 9.18 -6.40 9.00
N ARG A 167 9.72 -7.55 9.41
CA ARG A 167 11.17 -7.72 9.55
C ARG A 167 11.90 -7.45 8.23
N HIS A 168 11.42 -8.00 7.11
CA HIS A 168 12.03 -7.76 5.81
C HIS A 168 11.91 -6.30 5.36
N LEU A 169 10.74 -5.67 5.58
CA LEU A 169 10.53 -4.26 5.27
C LEU A 169 11.44 -3.35 6.10
N SER A 170 11.50 -3.56 7.42
CA SER A 170 12.36 -2.81 8.33
C SER A 170 13.83 -2.90 7.93
N GLU A 171 14.30 -4.09 7.56
CA GLU A 171 15.66 -4.30 7.09
C GLU A 171 15.95 -3.55 5.79
N ALA A 172 15.04 -3.59 4.82
CA ALA A 172 15.17 -2.84 3.57
C ALA A 172 15.25 -1.32 3.82
N VAL A 173 14.36 -0.79 4.68
CA VAL A 173 14.38 0.62 5.09
C VAL A 173 15.72 0.96 5.76
N ARG A 174 16.17 0.13 6.71
CA ARG A 174 17.42 0.33 7.44
C ARG A 174 18.62 0.42 6.49
N VAL A 175 18.71 -0.49 5.52
CA VAL A 175 19.81 -0.51 4.53
C VAL A 175 19.78 0.73 3.64
N LEU A 176 18.61 1.10 3.11
CA LEU A 176 18.46 2.30 2.27
C LEU A 176 18.76 3.59 3.04
N ARG A 177 18.27 3.72 4.29
CA ARG A 177 18.59 4.86 5.16
C ARG A 177 20.08 4.92 5.48
N ALA A 178 20.73 3.78 5.74
CA ALA A 178 22.16 3.72 5.98
C ALA A 178 23.00 4.11 4.74
N ALA A 179 22.45 3.91 3.53
CA ALA A 179 23.03 4.39 2.28
C ALA A 179 22.79 5.89 2.01
N GLY A 180 22.09 6.60 2.90
CA GLY A 180 21.81 8.04 2.78
C GLY A 180 20.52 8.38 2.02
N CYS A 181 19.71 7.37 1.65
CA CYS A 181 18.46 7.58 0.92
C CYS A 181 17.30 7.95 1.87
N GLU A 182 16.46 8.92 1.52
CA GLU A 182 15.16 9.14 2.20
C GLU A 182 14.14 8.09 1.78
N VAL A 183 13.53 7.39 2.76
CA VAL A 183 12.64 6.24 2.48
C VAL A 183 11.20 6.54 2.86
N ILE A 184 10.30 6.44 1.90
CA ILE A 184 8.86 6.61 2.07
C ILE A 184 8.17 5.30 1.75
N VAL A 185 7.34 4.81 2.65
CA VAL A 185 6.59 3.55 2.47
C VAL A 185 5.11 3.83 2.33
N GLY A 186 4.55 3.48 1.17
CA GLY A 186 3.12 3.32 0.99
C GLY A 186 2.69 2.00 1.64
N THR A 187 2.07 2.08 2.80
CA THR A 187 1.69 0.89 3.59
C THR A 187 0.62 0.04 2.91
N CYS A 188 0.49 -1.20 3.38
CA CYS A 188 -0.44 -2.20 2.86
C CYS A 188 -1.85 -1.59 2.63
N PRO A 189 -2.39 -1.66 1.40
CA PRO A 189 -3.71 -1.11 1.10
C PRO A 189 -4.83 -1.90 1.80
N ASP A 190 -5.98 -1.26 2.02
CA ASP A 190 -7.15 -1.94 2.59
C ASP A 190 -7.77 -2.89 1.56
N LEU A 191 -7.42 -4.18 1.62
CA LEU A 191 -7.93 -5.19 0.68
C LEU A 191 -9.45 -5.44 0.79
N GLY A 192 -10.11 -4.88 1.81
CA GLY A 192 -11.57 -4.90 1.91
C GLY A 192 -12.28 -3.94 0.92
N THR A 193 -11.54 -3.07 0.23
CA THR A 193 -12.11 -2.16 -0.80
C THR A 193 -12.26 -2.84 -2.17
N ILE A 194 -11.66 -4.00 -2.35
CA ILE A 194 -11.69 -4.77 -3.60
C ILE A 194 -13.14 -5.28 -3.82
N GLU A 195 -13.80 -4.78 -4.87
CA GLU A 195 -15.22 -5.03 -5.14
C GLU A 195 -15.58 -6.53 -5.17
N PRO A 196 -14.79 -7.41 -5.84
CA PRO A 196 -15.06 -8.86 -5.86
C PRO A 196 -14.87 -9.61 -4.53
N VAL A 197 -14.52 -8.93 -3.44
CA VAL A 197 -14.40 -9.55 -2.11
C VAL A 197 -15.70 -9.38 -1.34
N TYR A 198 -16.43 -10.48 -1.12
CA TYR A 198 -17.72 -10.50 -0.43
C TYR A 198 -17.58 -10.68 1.10
N GLN A 199 -18.68 -10.53 1.85
CA GLN A 199 -18.69 -10.75 3.29
C GLN A 199 -18.99 -12.22 3.61
N PRO A 200 -18.22 -12.87 4.52
CA PRO A 200 -17.37 -12.24 5.55
C PRO A 200 -15.90 -12.00 5.19
N LEU A 201 -15.41 -12.47 4.03
CA LEU A 201 -14.00 -12.35 3.64
C LEU A 201 -13.53 -10.89 3.59
N ARG A 202 -14.39 -9.96 3.18
CA ARG A 202 -14.10 -8.52 3.11
C ARG A 202 -13.68 -7.96 4.47
N TRP A 203 -14.41 -8.32 5.52
CA TRP A 203 -14.06 -7.91 6.89
C TRP A 203 -12.72 -8.49 7.33
N VAL A 204 -12.46 -9.76 7.02
CA VAL A 204 -11.18 -10.42 7.35
C VAL A 204 -10.02 -9.77 6.60
N ALA A 205 -10.16 -9.55 5.29
CA ALA A 205 -9.15 -8.94 4.44
C ALA A 205 -8.78 -7.53 4.93
N ARG A 206 -9.79 -6.70 5.21
CA ARG A 206 -9.65 -5.37 5.83
C ARG A 206 -8.91 -5.42 7.16
N ARG A 207 -9.28 -6.35 8.03
CA ARG A 207 -8.67 -6.45 9.36
C ARG A 207 -7.19 -6.82 9.24
N LEU A 208 -6.86 -7.82 8.42
CA LEU A 208 -5.50 -8.29 8.22
C LEU A 208 -4.62 -7.23 7.55
N SER A 209 -5.13 -6.56 6.52
CA SER A 209 -4.36 -5.53 5.82
C SER A 209 -4.09 -4.31 6.71
N ARG A 210 -5.07 -3.85 7.50
CA ARG A 210 -4.87 -2.75 8.46
C ARG A 210 -3.91 -3.11 9.59
N GLN A 211 -3.98 -4.36 10.09
CA GLN A 211 -3.02 -4.86 11.08
C GLN A 211 -1.59 -4.86 10.51
N LEU A 212 -1.42 -5.33 9.27
CA LEU A 212 -0.13 -5.28 8.61
C LEU A 212 0.34 -3.83 8.40
N ALA A 213 -0.54 -2.94 7.91
CA ALA A 213 -0.21 -1.54 7.70
C ALA A 213 0.27 -0.84 8.99
N ALA A 214 -0.40 -1.07 10.12
CA ALA A 214 0.03 -0.55 11.42
C ALA A 214 1.42 -1.08 11.81
N ALA A 215 1.66 -2.38 11.66
CA ALA A 215 2.94 -2.99 11.99
C ALA A 215 4.07 -2.52 11.06
N GLN A 216 3.78 -2.29 9.78
CA GLN A 216 4.70 -1.66 8.83
C GLN A 216 5.04 -0.23 9.26
N THR A 217 4.06 0.59 9.68
CA THR A 217 4.32 1.95 10.19
C THR A 217 5.31 1.95 11.34
N ILE A 218 5.13 1.07 12.34
CA ILE A 218 6.04 0.96 13.48
C ILE A 218 7.46 0.63 12.99
N GLY A 219 7.61 -0.47 12.24
CA GLY A 219 8.91 -0.94 11.78
C GLY A 219 9.65 0.07 10.87
N VAL A 220 8.93 0.77 9.99
CA VAL A 220 9.51 1.77 9.09
C VAL A 220 9.98 3.00 9.86
N VAL A 221 9.14 3.52 10.76
CA VAL A 221 9.42 4.74 11.53
C VAL A 221 10.60 4.52 12.48
N GLU A 222 10.67 3.36 13.14
CA GLU A 222 11.80 3.00 14.00
C GLU A 222 13.14 2.91 13.25
N ASN A 223 13.11 2.60 11.95
CA ASN A 223 14.29 2.55 11.09
C ASN A 223 14.53 3.87 10.34
N GLY A 224 13.85 4.96 10.72
CA GLY A 224 14.08 6.30 10.19
C GLY A 224 13.43 6.59 8.83
N GLY A 225 12.51 5.73 8.38
CA GLY A 225 11.65 6.00 7.23
C GLY A 225 10.37 6.77 7.61
N ARG A 226 9.62 7.16 6.58
CA ARG A 226 8.28 7.76 6.71
C ARG A 226 7.25 6.81 6.12
N THR A 227 6.04 6.80 6.66
CA THR A 227 4.94 6.03 6.06
C THR A 227 3.81 6.92 5.62
N VAL A 228 3.14 6.50 4.55
CA VAL A 228 1.87 7.07 4.10
C VAL A 228 0.85 5.94 4.07
N SER A 229 -0.26 6.15 4.79
CA SER A 229 -1.38 5.22 4.73
C SER A 229 -2.14 5.39 3.42
N LEU A 230 -2.02 4.38 2.55
CA LEU A 230 -2.79 4.34 1.31
C LEU A 230 -4.23 3.87 1.57
N GLY A 231 -4.46 3.10 2.62
CA GLY A 231 -5.69 2.34 2.84
C GLY A 231 -6.99 3.13 3.03
N ALA A 232 -6.97 4.37 3.55
CA ALA A 232 -8.19 5.14 3.83
C ALA A 232 -8.30 6.53 3.17
N LEU A 233 -7.33 6.92 2.32
CA LEU A 233 -7.53 7.94 1.28
C LEU A 233 -8.21 7.23 0.11
N LEU A 234 -7.69 6.05 -0.22
CA LEU A 234 -8.25 5.14 -1.20
C LEU A 234 -9.46 4.38 -0.63
N GLY A 235 -9.62 4.23 0.69
CA GLY A 235 -10.72 3.46 1.29
C GLY A 235 -12.12 3.97 0.95
N PRO A 236 -12.55 5.14 1.48
CA PRO A 236 -13.87 5.70 1.16
C PRO A 236 -14.01 6.08 -0.32
N GLU A 237 -12.92 6.49 -0.96
CA GLU A 237 -12.95 6.96 -2.35
C GLU A 237 -13.02 5.81 -3.36
N PHE A 238 -12.28 4.71 -3.15
CA PHE A 238 -12.40 3.48 -3.95
C PHE A 238 -13.65 2.69 -3.56
N GLU A 239 -14.13 2.75 -2.32
CA GLU A 239 -15.45 2.19 -1.99
C GLU A 239 -16.58 2.96 -2.67
N ALA A 240 -16.45 4.29 -2.80
CA ALA A 240 -17.45 5.13 -3.46
C ALA A 240 -17.36 5.06 -5.00
N ARG A 241 -16.15 4.93 -5.56
CA ARG A 241 -15.88 4.97 -7.02
C ARG A 241 -15.01 3.79 -7.49
N PRO A 242 -15.35 2.53 -7.17
CA PRO A 242 -14.49 1.37 -7.48
C PRO A 242 -14.26 1.19 -8.98
N ARG A 243 -15.27 1.49 -9.80
CA ARG A 243 -15.22 1.37 -11.26
C ARG A 243 -14.30 2.40 -11.94
N GLU A 244 -14.01 3.51 -11.27
CA GLU A 244 -13.12 4.56 -11.79
C GLU A 244 -11.68 4.32 -11.32
N LEU A 245 -11.52 3.84 -10.08
CA LEU A 245 -10.23 3.80 -9.40
C LEU A 245 -9.53 2.43 -9.45
N PHE A 246 -10.25 1.36 -9.81
CA PHE A 246 -9.65 0.08 -10.19
C PHE A 246 -9.63 -0.10 -11.70
N GLY A 247 -8.60 -0.78 -12.18
CA GLY A 247 -8.49 -1.21 -13.57
C GLY A 247 -9.50 -2.31 -13.92
N PRO A 248 -9.49 -2.79 -15.18
CA PRO A 248 -10.42 -3.82 -15.65
C PRO A 248 -10.36 -5.15 -14.89
N ASP A 249 -9.26 -5.42 -14.18
CA ASP A 249 -9.10 -6.60 -13.33
C ASP A 249 -9.82 -6.51 -11.97
N ASN A 250 -10.39 -5.34 -11.65
CA ASN A 250 -11.04 -5.04 -10.37
C ASN A 250 -10.11 -5.25 -9.16
N TYR A 251 -8.80 -5.14 -9.35
CA TYR A 251 -7.81 -5.40 -8.31
C TYR A 251 -6.67 -4.38 -8.31
N HIS A 252 -6.05 -4.12 -9.45
CA HIS A 252 -4.99 -3.12 -9.54
C HIS A 252 -5.57 -1.72 -9.75
N PRO A 253 -4.91 -0.66 -9.27
CA PRO A 253 -5.37 0.70 -9.49
C PRO A 253 -5.46 1.02 -10.99
N SER A 254 -6.49 1.79 -11.37
CA SER A 254 -6.55 2.42 -12.68
C SER A 254 -5.52 3.56 -12.78
N ALA A 255 -5.43 4.22 -13.93
CA ALA A 255 -4.63 5.43 -14.05
C ALA A 255 -5.05 6.54 -13.07
N GLU A 256 -6.36 6.69 -12.80
CA GLU A 256 -6.86 7.64 -11.80
C GLU A 256 -6.58 7.15 -10.37
N GLY A 257 -6.67 5.84 -10.14
CA GLY A 257 -6.27 5.23 -8.87
C GLY A 257 -4.80 5.48 -8.53
N TYR A 258 -3.91 5.31 -9.51
CA TYR A 258 -2.49 5.62 -9.35
C TYR A 258 -2.21 7.11 -9.18
N ALA A 259 -2.91 7.99 -9.90
CA ALA A 259 -2.82 9.43 -9.68
C ALA A 259 -3.22 9.79 -8.23
N THR A 260 -4.29 9.19 -7.70
CA THR A 260 -4.74 9.41 -6.33
C THR A 260 -3.71 8.92 -5.31
N ALA A 261 -3.15 7.72 -5.51
CA ALA A 261 -2.10 7.17 -4.65
C ALA A 261 -0.82 8.02 -4.68
N ALA A 262 -0.38 8.45 -5.87
CA ALA A 262 0.77 9.32 -6.05
C ALA A 262 0.55 10.67 -5.32
N MET A 263 -0.62 11.28 -5.47
CA MET A 263 -0.96 12.53 -4.78
C MET A 263 -0.96 12.41 -3.26
N ALA A 264 -1.27 11.23 -2.70
CA ALA A 264 -1.16 10.98 -1.26
C ALA A 264 0.29 10.95 -0.77
N VAL A 265 1.19 10.37 -1.57
CA VAL A 265 2.62 10.19 -1.25
C VAL A 265 3.42 11.46 -1.53
N PHE A 266 3.01 12.24 -2.53
CA PHE A 266 3.77 13.37 -3.06
C PHE A 266 4.18 14.41 -2.01
N PRO A 267 3.30 14.89 -1.11
CA PRO A 267 3.69 15.86 -0.08
C PRO A 267 4.79 15.35 0.86
N THR A 268 4.79 14.05 1.16
CA THR A 268 5.79 13.41 2.01
C THR A 268 7.15 13.37 1.31
N LEU A 269 7.19 13.10 0.00
CA LEU A 269 8.41 13.15 -0.81
C LEU A 269 9.00 14.56 -0.83
N CYS A 270 8.17 15.57 -1.09
CA CYS A 270 8.62 16.97 -1.11
C CYS A 270 9.13 17.42 0.26
N ALA A 271 8.45 17.01 1.34
CA ALA A 271 8.90 17.31 2.70
C ALA A 271 10.22 16.60 3.06
N ALA A 272 10.45 15.37 2.57
CA ALA A 272 11.71 14.65 2.80
C ALA A 272 12.91 15.35 2.12
N LEU A 273 12.68 16.02 0.98
CA LEU A 273 13.70 16.81 0.28
C LEU A 273 13.79 18.28 0.75
N GLY A 274 12.96 18.72 1.70
CA GLY A 274 12.88 20.12 2.11
C GLY A 274 12.34 21.06 1.01
N LEU A 275 11.61 20.54 0.03
CA LEU A 275 11.01 21.30 -1.08
C LEU A 275 9.62 21.86 -0.77
N TRP A 276 9.01 21.41 0.33
CA TRP A 276 7.71 21.90 0.79
C TRP A 276 7.91 22.72 2.06
N PRO A 277 7.23 23.88 2.22
CA PRO A 277 7.29 24.63 3.47
C PRO A 277 6.86 23.71 4.62
N GLU A 278 7.73 23.53 5.61
CA GLU A 278 7.34 22.86 6.84
C GLU A 278 6.23 23.70 7.49
N GLU A 279 5.01 23.17 7.55
CA GLU A 279 4.04 23.66 8.52
C GLU A 279 4.67 23.41 9.90
N GLU A 280 5.25 24.47 10.48
CA GLU A 280 6.03 24.47 11.73
C GLU A 280 5.25 23.94 12.94
N ARG A 281 3.93 23.76 12.84
CA ARG A 281 3.06 23.29 13.92
C ARG A 281 2.02 22.32 13.41
N PRO A 282 1.88 21.12 14.00
CA PRO A 282 0.77 20.23 13.71
C PRO A 282 -0.55 20.96 14.01
N GLU A 283 -1.51 20.92 13.07
CA GLU A 283 -2.79 21.59 13.26
C GLU A 283 -3.71 20.71 14.14
N PRO A 284 -4.02 21.09 15.39
CA PRO A 284 -4.86 20.27 16.27
C PRO A 284 -6.27 20.09 15.71
N ALA A 285 -6.75 21.07 14.93
CA ALA A 285 -8.03 21.02 14.22
C ALA A 285 -8.09 19.90 13.16
N ARG A 286 -6.95 19.49 12.61
CA ARG A 286 -6.82 18.35 11.70
C ARG A 286 -6.57 17.03 12.42
N ARG A 287 -6.53 17.01 13.76
CA ARG A 287 -6.12 15.86 14.60
C ARG A 287 -4.67 15.43 14.40
N GLU A 288 -3.83 16.33 13.89
CA GLU A 288 -2.40 16.14 13.78
C GLU A 288 -1.72 16.31 15.13
N GLY A 289 -0.58 15.64 15.33
CA GLY A 289 0.15 15.78 16.59
C GLY A 289 1.24 14.74 16.81
N LEU A 290 1.96 14.93 17.91
CA LEU A 290 2.91 13.96 18.44
C LEU A 290 2.16 12.89 19.23
N LEU A 291 2.30 11.64 18.80
CA LEU A 291 1.70 10.48 19.45
C LEU A 291 2.76 9.41 19.68
N PRO A 292 2.58 8.51 20.65
CA PRO A 292 3.38 7.29 20.69
C PRO A 292 3.28 6.57 19.33
N VAL A 293 4.40 6.03 18.84
CA VAL A 293 4.48 5.42 17.49
C VAL A 293 3.34 4.42 17.25
N GLU A 294 3.04 3.57 18.24
CA GLU A 294 1.96 2.58 18.16
C GLU A 294 0.57 3.20 17.97
N GLN A 295 0.30 4.32 18.66
CA GLN A 295 -0.98 5.03 18.52
C GLN A 295 -1.07 5.75 17.18
N ALA A 296 0.02 6.36 16.72
CA ALA A 296 0.10 6.95 15.39
C ALA A 296 -0.14 5.89 14.30
N ALA A 297 0.49 4.72 14.43
CA ALA A 297 0.33 3.59 13.52
C ALA A 297 -1.11 3.05 13.49
N ALA A 298 -1.72 2.86 14.66
CA ALA A 298 -3.11 2.39 14.74
C ALA A 298 -4.09 3.37 14.08
N ARG A 299 -3.90 4.68 14.28
CA ARG A 299 -4.72 5.73 13.62
C ARG A 299 -4.49 5.77 12.13
N ALA A 300 -3.23 5.80 11.69
CA ALA A 300 -2.87 5.83 10.27
C ALA A 300 -3.40 4.60 9.52
N ALA A 301 -3.39 3.41 10.12
CA ALA A 301 -3.96 2.22 9.50
C ALA A 301 -5.48 2.30 9.25
N SER A 302 -6.19 3.20 9.94
CA SER A 302 -7.63 3.41 9.77
C SER A 302 -7.99 4.67 8.95
N GLU A 303 -7.05 5.59 8.78
CA GLU A 303 -7.25 6.89 8.13
C GLU A 303 -6.14 7.11 7.10
N GLY A 304 -6.48 7.17 5.81
CA GLY A 304 -5.46 7.25 4.77
C GLY A 304 -5.19 8.67 4.33
N GLY A 305 -4.07 8.84 3.64
CA GLY A 305 -3.40 10.13 3.53
C GLY A 305 -2.73 10.57 4.82
N THR A 306 -2.73 9.70 5.83
CA THR A 306 -2.02 9.95 7.08
C THR A 306 -0.55 9.62 6.87
N GLU A 307 0.29 10.63 6.99
CA GLU A 307 1.74 10.51 7.07
C GLU A 307 2.13 10.27 8.52
N VAL A 308 3.02 9.30 8.75
CA VAL A 308 3.68 9.10 10.05
C VAL A 308 5.19 9.15 9.83
N ALA A 309 5.85 10.05 10.54
CA ALA A 309 7.29 10.23 10.52
C ALA A 309 7.86 10.14 11.94
N ALA A 310 9.10 9.65 12.07
CA ALA A 310 9.79 9.59 13.35
C ALA A 310 9.94 11.00 13.95
N SER A 311 9.71 11.10 15.25
CA SER A 311 10.16 12.23 16.07
C SER A 311 11.14 11.71 17.11
N ARG A 312 11.40 12.46 18.17
CA ARG A 312 12.19 11.98 19.31
C ARG A 312 11.50 10.75 19.89
N ALA A 313 12.16 9.59 19.82
CA ALA A 313 11.62 8.33 20.37
C ALA A 313 11.13 8.53 21.82
N PRO A 314 9.97 7.95 22.21
CA PRO A 314 9.11 7.01 21.48
C PRO A 314 7.97 7.66 20.66
N TRP A 315 8.14 8.91 20.24
CA TRP A 315 7.10 9.70 19.59
C TRP A 315 7.21 9.70 18.07
N ALA A 316 6.07 9.73 17.40
CA ALA A 316 5.94 9.96 15.96
C ALA A 316 5.05 11.18 15.71
N LEU A 317 5.37 11.91 14.64
CA LEU A 317 4.54 12.98 14.14
C LEU A 317 3.52 12.39 13.16
N LEU A 318 2.25 12.60 13.45
CA LEU A 318 1.13 12.22 12.58
C LEU A 318 0.61 13.47 11.86
N LYS A 319 0.59 13.45 10.53
CA LYS A 319 0.05 14.52 9.67
C LYS A 319 -1.02 13.99 8.74
N HIS A 320 -2.03 14.79 8.43
CA HIS A 320 -3.05 14.45 7.45
C HIS A 320 -2.83 15.23 6.16
N ARG A 321 -2.36 14.54 5.12
CA ARG A 321 -2.10 15.14 3.80
C ARG A 321 -3.36 15.21 2.91
N ARG A 322 -4.54 15.28 3.53
CA ARG A 322 -5.83 15.30 2.82
C ARG A 322 -6.09 16.69 2.24
N ARG A 323 -6.59 16.73 0.99
CA ARG A 323 -7.12 17.97 0.40
C ARG A 323 -8.36 18.42 1.17
N ARG A 324 -8.45 19.72 1.48
CA ARG A 324 -9.73 20.38 1.80
C ARG A 324 -10.60 20.26 0.54
N GLN A 325 -11.68 19.49 0.59
CA GLN A 325 -12.70 19.58 -0.46
C GLN A 325 -13.19 21.03 -0.45
N LEU A 326 -12.93 21.76 -1.54
CA LEU A 326 -13.67 22.98 -1.79
C LEU A 326 -15.14 22.56 -1.93
N PRO A 327 -16.10 23.23 -1.27
CA PRO A 327 -17.50 22.94 -1.48
C PRO A 327 -17.79 22.97 -2.98
N ALA A 328 -18.60 22.02 -3.45
CA ALA A 328 -19.08 22.05 -4.82
C ALA A 328 -19.64 23.45 -5.11
N PRO A 329 -19.41 24.04 -6.30
CA PRO A 329 -20.09 25.26 -6.68
C PRO A 329 -21.59 25.03 -6.46
N GLU A 330 -22.22 25.84 -5.62
CA GLU A 330 -23.67 25.83 -5.51
C GLU A 330 -24.21 25.96 -6.92
N GLU A 331 -25.04 25.00 -7.34
CA GLU A 331 -25.78 25.12 -8.59
C GLU A 331 -26.62 26.40 -8.48
N THR A 332 -26.15 27.46 -9.12
CA THR A 332 -26.92 28.69 -9.29
C THR A 332 -28.27 28.27 -9.87
N PRO A 333 -29.40 28.52 -9.20
CA PRO A 333 -30.69 28.04 -9.67
C PRO A 333 -30.92 28.59 -11.08
N ALA A 334 -31.05 27.67 -12.03
CA ALA A 334 -31.31 27.99 -13.42
C ALA A 334 -32.55 28.88 -13.50
N ASN A 335 -32.35 30.07 -14.07
CA ASN A 335 -33.37 31.05 -14.36
C ASN A 335 -34.51 30.38 -15.14
N ARG A 336 -35.66 30.16 -14.50
CA ARG A 336 -36.86 29.66 -15.19
C ARG A 336 -37.29 30.73 -16.20
N PRO A 337 -37.45 30.41 -17.48
CA PRO A 337 -38.01 31.36 -18.42
C PRO A 337 -39.46 31.68 -18.03
N SER A 338 -39.74 32.97 -17.89
CA SER A 338 -41.09 33.49 -17.71
C SER A 338 -41.94 33.13 -18.94
N VAL A 339 -42.92 32.24 -18.74
CA VAL A 339 -43.96 31.98 -19.73
C VAL A 339 -44.93 33.16 -19.70
N THR A 340 -44.80 34.06 -20.67
CA THR A 340 -45.90 34.94 -21.10
C THR A 340 -46.51 34.33 -22.36
N GLY A 341 -47.76 33.92 -22.25
CA GLY A 341 -48.61 33.38 -23.32
C GLY A 341 -49.96 32.98 -22.75
#